data_AF-A0A8H2ZGM7-F1
#
_entry.id   AF-A0A8H2ZGM7-F1
#
_cell.length_a   1.000
_cell.length_b   1.000
_cell.length_c   1.000
_cell.angle_alpha   90.00
_cell.angle_beta   90.00
_cell.angle_gamma   90.00
#
_symmetry.space_group_name_H-M   'P 1'
#
loop_
_entity.id
_entity.type
_entity.pdbx_description
1 polymer ?
#
loop_
_entity_poly.entity_id
_entity_poly.type
_entity_poly.pdbx_seq_one_letter_code
_entity_poly.pdbx_strand_id
1 'polypeptide(L)'
;MDSEKLQKKDTLTRNETTYLTKLKDDLDFMIRNNIGKVDENKDETSLEILGKKSIFYDPDWNKEGIAPPGCKNVKYNEMTFRKGKTTTPRLCGLNDIQLP
;
A
#
# COMPACT_ATOMS: atom_id res chain seq x y z
N MET A 1 -10.52 -36.50 54.38
CA MET A 1 -9.88 -35.41 55.15
C MET A 1 -8.44 -35.34 54.65
N ASP A 2 -7.98 -34.44 53.78
CA ASP A 2 -8.54 -33.17 53.35
C ASP A 2 -7.99 -32.81 51.97
N SER A 3 -8.92 -32.45 51.07
CA SER A 3 -8.67 -32.03 49.69
C SER A 3 -8.26 -30.54 49.65
N GLU A 4 -7.18 -30.15 50.32
CA GLU A 4 -6.77 -28.74 50.43
C GLU A 4 -5.41 -28.44 49.78
N LYS A 5 -5.15 -29.00 48.61
CA LYS A 5 -3.99 -28.60 47.79
C LYS A 5 -4.41 -28.21 46.37
N LEU A 6 -5.30 -27.23 46.20
CA LEU A 6 -5.52 -26.57 44.90
C LEU A 6 -6.39 -25.30 45.00
N GLN A 7 -5.92 -24.27 45.72
CA GLN A 7 -6.52 -22.92 45.64
C GLN A 7 -5.46 -21.81 45.60
N LYS A 8 -4.55 -21.88 44.62
CA LYS A 8 -3.78 -20.72 44.17
C LYS A 8 -3.94 -20.59 42.66
N LYS A 9 -5.16 -20.24 42.25
CA LYS A 9 -5.44 -19.84 40.88
C LYS A 9 -6.18 -18.51 40.93
N ASP A 10 -5.59 -17.54 40.25
CA ASP A 10 -6.28 -16.44 39.59
C ASP A 10 -6.65 -15.20 40.41
N THR A 11 -5.66 -14.57 41.05
CA THR A 11 -5.75 -13.12 41.30
C THR A 11 -4.66 -12.38 40.54
N LEU A 12 -5.05 -11.88 39.36
CA LEU A 12 -4.23 -10.99 38.56
C LEU A 12 -4.01 -9.68 39.34
N THR A 13 -2.76 -9.26 39.48
CA THR A 13 -2.43 -8.04 40.23
C THR A 13 -3.03 -6.81 39.56
N ARG A 14 -3.31 -5.75 40.33
CA ARG A 14 -3.92 -4.51 39.81
C ARG A 14 -3.16 -3.88 38.63
N ASN A 15 -1.85 -4.08 38.58
CA ASN A 15 -1.01 -3.57 37.50
C ASN A 15 -1.16 -4.39 36.23
N GLU A 16 -1.23 -5.72 36.36
CA GLU A 16 -1.49 -6.64 35.25
C GLU A 16 -2.91 -6.46 34.70
N THR A 17 -3.92 -6.24 35.56
CA THR A 17 -5.28 -5.92 35.09
C THR A 17 -5.30 -4.61 34.31
N THR A 18 -4.61 -3.57 34.78
CA THR A 18 -4.49 -2.29 34.07
C THR A 18 -3.80 -2.45 32.72
N TYR A 19 -2.74 -3.27 32.66
CA TYR A 19 -2.01 -3.55 31.43
C TYR A 19 -2.86 -4.30 30.41
N LEU A 20 -3.61 -5.32 30.84
CA LEU A 20 -4.52 -6.06 29.95
C LEU A 20 -5.63 -5.18 29.39
N THR A 21 -6.20 -4.28 30.20
CA THR A 21 -7.21 -3.34 29.72
C THR A 21 -6.66 -2.42 28.64
N LYS A 22 -5.44 -1.88 28.80
CA LYS A 22 -4.79 -1.07 27.77
C LYS A 22 -4.56 -1.84 26.47
N LEU A 23 -4.06 -3.07 26.55
CA LEU A 23 -3.87 -3.91 25.37
C LEU A 23 -5.19 -4.19 24.64
N LYS A 24 -6.28 -4.38 25.39
CA LYS A 24 -7.61 -4.56 24.81
C LYS A 24 -8.08 -3.31 24.08
N ASP A 25 -7.93 -2.13 24.70
CA ASP A 25 -8.30 -0.86 24.10
C ASP A 25 -7.49 -0.58 22.81
N ASP A 26 -6.19 -0.88 22.82
CA ASP A 26 -5.31 -0.76 21.65
C ASP A 26 -5.75 -1.71 20.53
N LEU A 27 -6.10 -2.95 20.86
CA LEU A 27 -6.59 -3.94 19.89
C LEU A 27 -7.93 -3.52 19.28
N ASP A 28 -8.87 -3.05 20.10
CA ASP A 28 -10.16 -2.51 19.66
C ASP A 28 -9.98 -1.26 18.80
N PHE A 29 -8.99 -0.42 19.11
CA PHE A 29 -8.61 0.72 18.27
C PHE A 29 -8.08 0.25 16.91
N MET A 30 -7.18 -0.73 16.87
CA MET A 30 -6.65 -1.26 15.61
C MET A 30 -7.74 -1.88 14.73
N ILE A 31 -8.66 -2.65 15.32
CA ILE A 31 -9.78 -3.27 14.60
C ILE A 31 -10.71 -2.20 14.02
N ARG A 32 -11.13 -1.21 14.83
CA ARG A 32 -12.02 -0.13 14.38
C ARG A 32 -11.45 0.68 13.22
N ASN A 33 -10.15 0.94 13.24
CA ASN A 33 -9.47 1.73 12.22
C ASN A 33 -8.90 0.87 11.07
N ASN A 34 -9.17 -0.44 11.07
CA ASN A 34 -8.65 -1.38 10.08
C ASN A 34 -7.11 -1.33 9.94
N ILE A 35 -6.40 -1.00 11.02
CA ILE A 35 -4.94 -0.86 11.05
C ILE A 35 -4.33 -2.25 11.10
N GLY A 36 -3.44 -2.56 10.14
CA GLY A 36 -2.77 -3.85 10.05
C GLY A 36 -3.52 -4.93 9.26
N LYS A 37 -4.73 -4.64 8.75
CA LYS A 37 -5.28 -5.45 7.66
C LYS A 37 -4.56 -5.06 6.38
N VAL A 38 -3.68 -5.94 5.91
CA VAL A 38 -3.33 -5.96 4.50
C VAL A 38 -4.62 -6.29 3.79
N ASP A 39 -5.11 -5.39 2.93
CA ASP A 39 -6.23 -5.70 2.06
C ASP A 39 -5.78 -6.89 1.18
N GLU A 40 -6.05 -8.13 1.59
CA GLU A 40 -5.86 -9.33 0.74
C GLU A 40 -6.73 -9.24 -0.53
N ASN A 41 -7.70 -8.31 -0.55
CA ASN A 41 -8.54 -7.96 -1.68
C ASN A 41 -8.11 -6.68 -2.42
N LYS A 42 -6.98 -6.05 -2.06
CA LYS A 42 -6.30 -5.15 -3.00
C LYS A 42 -5.53 -6.02 -3.96
N ASP A 43 -6.27 -6.71 -4.84
CA ASP A 43 -5.92 -6.92 -6.24
C ASP A 43 -4.40 -6.87 -6.52
N GLU A 44 -3.61 -7.71 -5.85
CA GLU A 44 -2.24 -8.03 -6.27
C GLU A 44 -2.29 -8.84 -7.57
N THR A 45 -3.49 -9.20 -8.01
CA THR A 45 -3.80 -10.10 -9.11
C THR A 45 -4.61 -9.47 -10.23
N SER A 46 -4.90 -8.16 -10.22
CA SER A 46 -5.07 -7.49 -11.50
C SER A 46 -3.68 -7.14 -12.00
N LEU A 47 -3.01 -8.17 -12.54
CA LEU A 47 -2.14 -8.07 -13.72
C LEU A 47 -2.95 -7.34 -14.78
N GLU A 48 -3.15 -6.05 -14.59
CA GLU A 48 -3.96 -5.26 -15.47
C GLU A 48 -3.10 -5.12 -16.71
N ILE A 49 -3.45 -5.90 -17.73
CA ILE A 49 -2.85 -5.84 -19.05
C ILE A 49 -3.20 -4.46 -19.58
N LEU A 50 -2.35 -3.49 -19.26
CA LEU A 50 -2.49 -2.11 -19.71
C LEU A 50 -2.26 -2.03 -21.22
N GLY A 51 -1.63 -3.05 -21.83
CA GLY A 51 -1.28 -3.07 -23.24
C GLY A 51 -0.54 -1.79 -23.58
N LYS A 52 -1.01 -1.07 -24.60
CA LYS A 52 -0.45 0.23 -25.06
C LYS A 52 -0.31 1.32 -23.98
N LYS A 53 -1.01 1.20 -22.85
CA LYS A 53 -0.92 2.15 -21.73
C LYS A 53 0.18 1.78 -20.71
N SER A 54 0.80 0.61 -20.84
CA SER A 54 1.93 0.20 -20.01
C SER A 54 3.21 0.91 -20.46
N ILE A 55 4.06 1.25 -19.51
CA ILE A 55 5.45 1.68 -19.79
C ILE A 55 6.32 0.55 -20.35
N PHE A 56 5.90 -0.70 -20.16
CA PHE A 56 6.60 -1.90 -20.64
C PHE A 56 6.06 -2.38 -21.99
N TYR A 57 5.09 -1.67 -22.59
CA TYR A 57 4.52 -2.04 -23.88
C TYR A 57 5.54 -1.92 -25.00
N ASP A 58 5.64 -2.99 -25.79
CA ASP A 58 6.36 -2.99 -27.05
C ASP A 58 5.57 -3.76 -28.12
N PRO A 59 5.34 -3.18 -29.31
CA PRO A 59 4.54 -3.81 -30.36
C PRO A 59 5.17 -5.10 -30.91
N ASP A 60 6.48 -5.29 -30.81
CA ASP A 60 7.18 -6.43 -31.39
C ASP A 60 7.34 -7.58 -30.38
N TRP A 61 7.69 -7.26 -29.13
CA TRP A 61 8.05 -8.28 -28.13
C TRP A 61 7.24 -8.27 -26.83
N ASN A 62 6.43 -7.23 -26.53
CA ASN A 62 5.60 -7.18 -25.32
C ASN A 62 4.28 -6.43 -25.55
N LYS A 63 3.43 -6.98 -26.43
CA LYS A 63 2.15 -6.37 -26.82
C LYS A 63 1.18 -6.21 -25.66
N GLU A 64 1.34 -7.02 -24.63
CA GLU A 64 0.51 -7.01 -23.43
C GLU A 64 1.02 -5.99 -22.40
N GLY A 65 2.25 -5.51 -22.55
CA GLY A 65 2.85 -4.57 -21.60
C GLY A 65 3.04 -5.19 -20.23
N ILE A 66 3.39 -6.48 -20.18
CA ILE A 66 3.63 -7.20 -18.93
C ILE A 66 4.92 -6.67 -18.31
N ALA A 67 4.85 -6.33 -17.02
CA ALA A 67 6.02 -5.88 -16.28
C ALA A 67 6.96 -7.06 -15.99
N PRO A 68 8.29 -6.89 -16.09
CA PRO A 68 9.24 -7.91 -15.70
C PRO A 68 9.18 -8.19 -14.19
N PRO A 69 9.69 -9.34 -13.72
CA PRO A 69 9.68 -9.69 -12.30
C PRO A 69 10.30 -8.60 -11.41
N GLY A 70 9.65 -8.27 -10.30
CA GLY A 70 10.08 -7.20 -9.39
C GLY A 70 9.67 -5.78 -9.82
N CYS A 71 9.08 -5.62 -11.00
CA CYS A 71 8.47 -4.39 -11.47
C CYS A 71 6.94 -4.53 -11.49
N LYS A 72 6.22 -3.39 -11.47
CA LYS A 72 4.76 -3.39 -11.61
C LYS A 72 4.28 -2.24 -12.48
N ASN A 73 3.19 -2.51 -13.20
CA ASN A 73 2.42 -1.47 -13.87
C ASN A 73 1.72 -0.61 -12.81
N VAL A 74 1.84 0.71 -12.94
CA VAL A 74 1.13 1.66 -12.07
C VAL A 74 0.09 2.37 -12.92
N LYS A 75 -1.19 2.26 -12.52
CA LYS A 75 -2.28 2.99 -13.15
C LYS A 75 -1.99 4.49 -13.16
N TYR A 76 -2.28 5.14 -14.28
CA TYR A 76 -2.20 6.59 -14.37
C TYR A 76 -3.15 7.22 -13.36
N ASN A 77 -2.61 7.99 -12.41
CA ASN A 77 -3.41 8.69 -11.42
C ASN A 77 -3.67 10.13 -11.90
N GLU A 78 -4.86 10.36 -12.45
CA GLU A 78 -5.26 11.67 -12.99
C GLU A 78 -5.25 12.80 -11.96
N MET A 79 -5.36 12.47 -10.67
CA MET A 79 -5.32 13.46 -9.59
C MET A 79 -3.91 14.01 -9.34
N THR A 80 -2.88 13.19 -9.52
CA THR A 80 -1.47 13.57 -9.28
C THR A 80 -0.73 13.92 -10.56
N PHE A 81 -1.04 13.25 -11.67
CA PHE A 81 -0.45 13.50 -12.98
C PHE A 81 -1.32 14.47 -13.80
N ARG A 82 -1.71 15.61 -13.23
CA ARG A 82 -2.24 16.68 -14.07
C ARG A 82 -1.08 17.27 -14.86
N LYS A 83 -1.17 17.27 -16.20
CA LYS A 83 -0.24 18.03 -17.03
C LYS A 83 -0.24 19.45 -16.50
N GLY A 84 0.90 19.89 -15.94
CA GLY A 84 1.06 21.27 -15.51
C GLY A 84 0.78 22.21 -16.69
N LYS A 85 0.42 23.47 -16.37
CA LYS A 85 0.20 24.52 -17.38
C LYS A 85 1.26 24.42 -18.49
N THR A 86 0.83 24.54 -19.73
CA THR A 86 1.71 24.58 -20.91
C THR A 86 2.86 25.53 -20.62
N THR A 87 4.04 24.97 -20.39
CA THR A 87 5.25 25.74 -20.09
C THR A 87 5.92 26.01 -21.42
N THR A 88 6.29 27.27 -21.64
CA THR A 88 7.14 27.61 -22.77
C THR A 88 8.52 27.01 -22.52
N PRO A 89 8.97 26.05 -23.34
CA PRO A 89 10.29 25.47 -23.18
C PRO A 89 11.34 26.57 -23.35
N ARG A 90 12.12 26.82 -22.30
CA ARG A 90 13.28 27.70 -22.37
C ARG A 90 14.47 26.88 -22.80
N LEU A 91 14.82 27.01 -24.07
CA LEU A 91 16.05 26.47 -24.62
C LEU A 91 17.20 27.40 -24.22
N CYS A 92 17.85 27.12 -23.08
CA CYS A 92 18.98 27.91 -22.59
C CYS A 92 20.14 27.90 -23.60
N GLY A 93 20.21 28.94 -24.43
CA GLY A 93 21.27 29.11 -25.45
C GLY A 93 21.02 28.41 -26.78
N LEU A 94 19.83 27.81 -26.98
CA LEU A 94 19.46 27.13 -28.22
C LEU A 94 18.18 27.74 -28.81
N ASN A 95 18.15 29.07 -28.90
CA ASN A 95 16.99 29.83 -29.37
C ASN A 95 16.69 29.62 -30.88
N ASP A 96 17.65 29.11 -31.64
CA ASP A 96 17.54 28.94 -33.10
C ASP A 96 16.87 27.62 -33.51
N ILE A 97 16.60 26.73 -32.55
CA ILE A 97 15.96 25.45 -32.82
C ILE A 97 14.45 25.67 -32.91
N GLN A 98 13.87 25.43 -34.10
CA GLN A 98 12.43 25.37 -34.26
C GLN A 98 11.89 24.12 -33.56
N LEU A 99 11.05 24.36 -32.57
CA LEU A 99 10.31 23.29 -31.92
C LEU A 99 9.11 22.89 -32.80
N PRO A 100 8.85 21.58 -32.96
CA PRO A 100 7.73 21.07 -33.73
C PRO A 100 6.36 21.35 -33.10
#